data_AF-A0A0U3AE82-F1
#
_entry.id   AF-A0A0U3AE82-F1
#
_cell.length_a   1.000
_cell.length_b   1.000
_cell.length_c   1.000
_cell.angle_alpha   90.00
_cell.angle_beta   90.00
_cell.angle_gamma   90.00
#
_symmetry.space_group_name_H-M   'P 1'
#
loop_
_entity.id
_entity.type
_entity.pdbx_description
1 polymer ?
#
loop_
_entity_poly.entity_id
_entity_poly.type
_entity_poly.pdbx_seq_one_letter_code
_entity_poly.pdbx_strand_id
1 'polypeptide(L)'
;MRARRACLLLLSLSLTAASGCSSLFGVKRTVTTTPLLGPLSDATTSELIAEVNRYASVRSIRGKIDIQIEDTSFAESGVAEKYRTADGTVYLQRPGQIYLKIQAPFVGTNIAEM
;
A
#
# COMPACT_ATOMS: atom_id res chain seq x y z
N MET A 1 68.53 -22.51 9.47
CA MET A 1 67.80 -21.23 9.24
C MET A 1 66.71 -21.28 8.14
N ARG A 2 66.75 -22.21 7.17
CA ARG A 2 65.76 -22.30 6.08
C ARG A 2 64.35 -22.74 6.53
N ALA A 3 64.25 -23.70 7.46
CA ALA A 3 62.97 -24.18 7.99
C ALA A 3 62.20 -23.12 8.82
N ARG A 4 62.90 -22.28 9.59
CA ARG A 4 62.30 -21.15 10.33
C ARG A 4 61.71 -20.10 9.40
N ARG A 5 62.37 -19.80 8.28
CA ARG A 5 61.87 -18.85 7.26
C ARG A 5 60.66 -19.42 6.51
N ALA A 6 60.64 -20.72 6.23
CA ALA A 6 59.50 -21.39 5.62
C ALA A 6 58.27 -21.42 6.55
N CYS A 7 58.46 -21.70 7.85
CA CYS A 7 57.37 -21.61 8.84
C CYS A 7 56.82 -20.19 8.96
N LEU A 8 57.66 -19.16 8.97
CA LEU A 8 57.21 -17.76 9.04
C LEU A 8 56.41 -17.35 7.80
N LEU A 9 56.83 -17.80 6.61
CA LEU A 9 56.10 -17.57 5.36
C LEU A 9 54.73 -18.26 5.36
N LEU A 10 54.66 -19.53 5.77
CA LEU A 10 53.40 -20.27 5.88
C LEU A 10 52.45 -19.64 6.90
N LEU A 11 52.97 -19.17 8.05
CA LEU A 11 52.18 -18.49 9.06
C LEU A 11 51.61 -17.16 8.51
N SER A 12 52.42 -16.38 7.80
CA SER A 12 51.96 -15.12 7.19
C SER A 12 50.89 -15.33 6.13
N LEU A 13 50.99 -16.39 5.31
CA LEU A 13 50.02 -16.72 4.27
C LEU A 13 48.69 -17.22 4.86
N SER A 14 48.75 -17.96 5.97
CA SER A 14 47.53 -18.40 6.67
C SER A 14 46.76 -17.25 7.30
N LEU A 15 47.46 -16.21 7.79
CA LEU A 15 46.84 -15.04 8.41
C LEU A 15 46.10 -14.16 7.39
N THR A 16 46.64 -14.00 6.18
CA THR A 16 46.02 -13.18 5.14
C THR A 16 44.83 -13.86 4.45
N ALA A 17 44.81 -15.20 4.41
CA ALA A 17 43.68 -15.96 3.87
C ALA A 17 42.43 -15.86 4.76
N ALA A 18 42.58 -15.74 6.08
CA ALA A 18 41.46 -15.67 7.01
C ALA A 18 40.71 -14.32 6.99
N SER A 19 41.36 -13.22 6.58
CA SER A 19 40.75 -11.88 6.56
C SER A 19 39.82 -11.59 5.37
N GLY A 20 39.71 -12.50 4.39
CA GLY A 20 38.92 -12.29 3.16
C GLY A 20 37.48 -12.81 3.19
N CYS A 21 37.11 -13.64 4.18
CA CYS A 21 35.83 -14.36 4.13
C CYS A 21 34.60 -13.50 4.49
N SER A 22 34.80 -12.35 5.16
CA SER A 22 33.72 -11.45 5.58
C SER A 22 33.26 -10.46 4.50
N SER A 23 34.03 -10.25 3.42
CA SER A 23 33.69 -9.28 2.36
C SER A 23 33.09 -9.92 1.10
N LEU A 24 33.27 -11.24 0.90
CA LEU A 24 32.81 -11.95 -0.29
C LEU A 24 31.36 -12.47 -0.18
N PHE A 25 30.85 -12.69 1.04
CA PHE A 25 29.48 -13.19 1.28
C PHE A 25 28.58 -12.19 2.03
N GLY A 26 29.07 -10.97 2.28
CA GLY A 26 28.26 -9.91 2.89
C GLY A 26 27.24 -9.36 1.89
N VAL A 27 25.96 -9.54 2.18
CA VAL A 27 24.85 -8.92 1.44
C VAL A 27 25.08 -7.41 1.37
N LYS A 28 25.44 -6.90 0.18
CA LYS A 28 25.90 -5.51 -0.06
C LYS A 28 24.88 -4.42 0.27
N ARG A 29 23.63 -4.77 0.55
CA ARG A 29 22.57 -3.82 0.89
C ARG A 29 21.48 -4.55 1.67
N THR A 30 21.42 -4.30 2.98
CA THR A 30 20.21 -4.58 3.74
C THR A 30 19.14 -3.62 3.24
N VAL A 31 18.20 -4.12 2.46
CA VAL A 31 17.03 -3.33 2.05
C VAL A 31 16.15 -3.22 3.29
N THR A 32 16.20 -2.06 3.95
CA THR A 32 15.22 -1.71 4.98
C THR A 32 13.89 -1.47 4.27
N THR A 33 13.13 -2.55 4.07
CA THR A 33 11.74 -2.44 3.65
C THR A 33 10.96 -1.82 4.79
N THR A 34 10.02 -0.94 4.47
CA THR A 34 9.04 -0.47 5.45
C THR A 34 8.40 -1.72 6.06
N PRO A 35 8.41 -1.88 7.40
CA PRO A 35 7.79 -3.04 8.01
C PRO A 35 6.34 -3.11 7.52
N LEU A 36 5.93 -4.31 7.10
CA LEU A 36 4.53 -4.59 6.79
C LEU A 36 3.69 -4.02 7.93
N LEU A 37 2.70 -3.19 7.58
CA LEU A 37 1.67 -2.74 8.49
C LEU A 37 0.84 -3.98 8.87
N GLY A 38 1.38 -4.81 9.75
CA GLY A 38 0.61 -5.81 10.45
C GLY A 38 -0.49 -5.11 11.25
N PRO A 39 -1.56 -5.83 11.64
CA PRO A 39 -2.60 -5.26 12.49
C PRO A 39 -1.96 -4.56 13.68
N LEU A 40 -2.21 -3.24 13.80
CA LEU A 40 -1.62 -2.39 14.84
C LEU A 40 -2.14 -2.77 16.23
N SER A 41 -3.30 -3.44 16.28
CA SER A 41 -3.82 -4.16 17.44
C SER A 41 -4.66 -5.35 16.98
N ASP A 42 -4.73 -6.38 17.81
CA ASP A 42 -5.74 -7.43 17.68
C ASP A 42 -7.10 -6.85 18.06
N ALA A 43 -8.14 -7.16 17.29
CA ALA A 43 -9.51 -6.81 17.57
C ALA A 43 -10.43 -7.96 17.15
N THR A 44 -11.38 -8.30 18.01
CA THR A 44 -12.45 -9.25 17.70
C THR A 44 -13.43 -8.63 16.70
N THR A 45 -14.14 -9.48 15.95
CA THR A 45 -15.20 -9.02 15.04
C THR A 45 -16.24 -8.15 15.75
N SER A 46 -16.58 -8.46 17.01
CA SER A 46 -17.51 -7.65 17.81
C SER A 46 -17.00 -6.25 18.10
N GLU A 47 -15.70 -6.09 18.39
CA GLU A 47 -15.09 -4.79 18.64
C GLU A 47 -15.06 -3.96 17.35
N LEU A 48 -14.74 -4.57 16.21
CA LEU A 48 -14.79 -3.90 14.90
C LEU A 48 -16.20 -3.42 14.55
N ILE A 49 -17.22 -4.25 14.79
CA ILE A 49 -18.62 -3.87 14.59
C ILE A 49 -19.01 -2.72 15.52
N ALA A 50 -18.60 -2.77 16.79
CA ALA A 50 -18.86 -1.69 17.74
C ALA A 50 -18.23 -0.37 17.29
N GLU A 51 -17.01 -0.40 16.77
CA GLU A 51 -16.31 0.78 16.27
C GLU A 51 -16.98 1.36 15.02
N VAL A 52 -17.39 0.53 14.07
CA VAL A 52 -18.19 1.00 12.91
C VAL A 52 -19.54 1.57 13.38
N ASN A 53 -20.18 0.92 14.35
CA ASN A 53 -21.45 1.39 14.93
C ASN A 53 -21.29 2.68 15.74
N ARG A 54 -20.08 3.08 16.16
CA ARG A 54 -19.85 4.39 16.78
C ARG A 54 -20.19 5.53 15.82
N TYR A 55 -19.93 5.34 14.52
CA TYR A 55 -20.37 6.26 13.48
C TYR A 55 -21.89 6.34 13.37
N ALA A 56 -22.64 5.49 14.09
CA ALA A 56 -24.09 5.56 14.08
C ALA A 56 -24.67 6.87 14.66
N SER A 57 -23.85 7.58 15.44
CA SER A 57 -24.17 8.92 15.96
C SER A 57 -24.26 10.00 14.88
N VAL A 58 -23.65 9.79 13.70
CA VAL A 58 -23.62 10.80 12.63
C VAL A 58 -24.95 10.83 11.88
N ARG A 59 -25.71 11.92 12.05
CA ARG A 59 -27.04 12.06 11.44
C ARG A 59 -27.01 12.49 9.99
N SER A 60 -26.02 13.29 9.60
CA SER A 60 -25.89 13.80 8.23
C SER A 60 -24.45 14.02 7.83
N ILE A 61 -24.12 13.73 6.57
CA ILE A 61 -22.82 14.01 5.95
C ILE A 61 -23.07 14.64 4.59
N ARG A 62 -22.31 15.70 4.30
CA ARG A 62 -22.20 16.24 2.94
C ARG A 62 -20.72 16.23 2.58
N GLY A 63 -20.38 15.67 1.43
CA GLY A 63 -19.00 15.58 0.97
C GLY A 63 -18.88 15.63 -0.54
N LYS A 64 -17.75 16.16 -1.00
CA LYS A 64 -17.27 15.88 -2.36
C LYS A 64 -16.52 14.55 -2.33
N ILE A 65 -16.71 13.75 -3.37
CA ILE A 65 -16.06 12.45 -3.51
C ILE A 65 -15.48 12.33 -4.92
N ASP A 66 -14.35 11.65 -5.02
CA ASP A 66 -13.76 11.25 -6.30
C ASP A 66 -14.05 9.76 -6.48
N ILE A 67 -14.75 9.40 -7.55
CA ILE A 67 -15.18 8.03 -7.82
C ILE A 67 -14.26 7.46 -8.89
N GLN A 68 -13.65 6.31 -8.59
CA GLN A 68 -12.85 5.56 -9.56
C GLN A 68 -13.51 4.21 -9.81
N ILE A 69 -13.81 3.92 -11.07
CA ILE A 69 -14.46 2.67 -11.50
C ILE A 69 -13.37 1.75 -12.07
N GLU A 70 -13.08 0.68 -11.35
CA GLU A 70 -12.06 -0.32 -11.70
C GLU A 70 -12.67 -1.55 -12.41
N ASP A 71 -13.69 -1.34 -13.24
CA ASP A 71 -14.29 -2.43 -14.01
C ASP A 71 -13.46 -2.71 -15.27
N THR A 72 -12.81 -3.87 -15.29
CA THR A 72 -12.01 -4.34 -16.44
C THR A 72 -12.85 -5.13 -17.46
N SER A 73 -14.13 -5.38 -17.19
CA SER A 73 -14.97 -6.31 -17.97
C SER A 73 -15.28 -5.80 -19.38
N PHE A 74 -15.14 -4.49 -19.65
CA PHE A 74 -15.43 -3.87 -20.95
C PHE A 74 -14.16 -3.43 -21.71
N ALA A 75 -12.98 -3.89 -21.30
CA ALA A 75 -11.70 -3.50 -21.89
C ALA A 75 -11.56 -3.91 -23.37
N GLU A 76 -12.17 -5.03 -23.79
CA GLU A 76 -12.13 -5.48 -25.20
C GLU A 76 -12.92 -4.56 -26.15
N SER A 77 -13.89 -3.80 -25.65
CA SER A 77 -14.76 -2.95 -26.48
C SER A 77 -14.25 -1.51 -26.62
N GLY A 78 -13.13 -1.13 -25.98
CA GLY A 78 -12.57 0.23 -26.03
C GLY A 78 -13.44 1.33 -25.41
N VAL A 79 -14.60 0.99 -24.83
CA VAL A 79 -15.53 1.93 -24.18
C VAL A 79 -15.18 2.12 -22.70
N ALA A 80 -14.54 1.14 -22.07
CA ALA A 80 -14.13 1.18 -20.65
C ALA A 80 -13.11 2.28 -20.31
N GLU A 81 -12.32 2.73 -21.29
CA GLU A 81 -11.26 3.72 -21.04
C GLU A 81 -11.76 5.16 -20.94
N LYS A 82 -12.96 5.46 -21.44
CA LYS A 82 -13.34 6.85 -21.66
C LYS A 82 -13.69 7.61 -20.37
N TYR A 83 -14.14 6.94 -19.30
CA TYR A 83 -14.52 7.58 -18.04
C TYR A 83 -14.23 6.69 -16.82
N ARG A 84 -12.95 6.53 -16.45
CA ARG A 84 -12.55 5.79 -15.23
C ARG A 84 -12.80 6.56 -13.94
N THR A 85 -12.86 7.89 -14.03
CA THR A 85 -12.97 8.79 -12.87
C THR A 85 -14.16 9.72 -13.04
N ALA A 86 -14.87 9.99 -11.96
CA ALA A 86 -15.98 10.94 -11.92
C ALA A 86 -16.01 11.72 -10.61
N ASP A 87 -16.39 12.98 -10.69
CA ASP A 87 -16.53 13.84 -9.52
C ASP A 87 -17.95 13.74 -8.98
N GLY A 88 -18.08 13.51 -7.68
CA GLY A 88 -19.36 13.31 -7.01
C GLY A 88 -19.60 14.31 -5.89
N THR A 89 -20.87 14.60 -5.60
CA THR A 89 -21.29 15.14 -4.30
C THR A 89 -22.29 14.19 -3.67
N VAL A 90 -22.01 13.78 -2.44
CA VAL A 90 -22.88 12.88 -1.66
C VAL A 90 -23.50 13.64 -0.50
N TYR A 91 -24.78 13.41 -0.29
CA TYR A 91 -25.55 13.83 0.87
C TYR A 91 -26.13 12.58 1.51
N LEU A 92 -25.72 12.31 2.74
CA LEU A 92 -26.19 11.19 3.53
C LEU A 92 -26.98 11.77 4.70
N GLN A 93 -28.19 11.28 4.93
CA GLN A 93 -29.00 11.63 6.08
C GLN A 93 -29.68 10.39 6.62
N ARG A 94 -29.64 10.22 7.95
CA ARG A 94 -30.37 9.14 8.61
C ARG A 94 -31.79 9.52 9.00
N PRO A 95 -32.73 8.56 8.97
CA PRO A 95 -32.56 7.18 8.48
C PRO A 95 -32.70 7.09 6.94
N GLY A 96 -31.75 6.41 6.28
CA GLY A 96 -31.90 5.89 4.91
C GLY A 96 -32.00 6.89 3.75
N GLN A 97 -31.78 8.18 3.96
CA GLN A 97 -31.81 9.19 2.90
C GLN A 97 -30.41 9.36 2.32
N ILE A 98 -30.26 9.05 1.04
CA ILE A 98 -28.99 9.16 0.31
C ILE A 98 -29.31 9.92 -0.96
N TYR A 99 -28.55 10.97 -1.23
CA TYR A 99 -28.56 11.66 -2.51
C TYR A 99 -27.14 11.72 -3.06
N LEU A 100 -26.94 11.15 -4.24
CA LEU A 100 -25.65 11.11 -4.93
C LEU A 100 -25.77 11.80 -6.29
N LYS A 101 -24.95 12.82 -6.49
CA LYS A 101 -24.84 13.53 -7.76
C LYS A 101 -23.48 13.27 -8.39
N ILE A 102 -23.45 12.63 -9.56
CA ILE A 102 -22.23 12.30 -10.32
C ILE A 102 -22.11 13.25 -11.50
N GLN A 103 -20.93 13.84 -11.69
CA GLN A 103 -20.62 14.78 -12.75
C GLN A 103 -19.53 14.23 -13.67
N ALA A 104 -19.62 14.57 -14.94
CA ALA A 104 -18.64 14.21 -15.94
C ALA A 104 -17.31 14.90 -15.67
N PRO A 105 -16.19 14.16 -15.75
CA PRO A 105 -14.88 14.78 -15.66
C PRO A 105 -14.76 15.82 -16.79
N PHE A 106 -14.15 16.97 -16.48
CA PHE A 106 -13.86 18.09 -17.38
C PHE A 106 -15.02 18.97 -17.83
N VAL A 107 -16.24 18.44 -18.03
CA VAL A 107 -17.39 19.24 -18.51
C VAL A 107 -18.34 19.63 -17.37
N GLY A 108 -18.26 18.97 -16.20
CA GLY A 108 -19.12 19.27 -15.05
C GLY A 108 -20.60 18.99 -15.29
N THR A 109 -20.95 18.32 -16.39
CA THR A 109 -22.32 17.93 -16.72
C THR A 109 -22.77 16.80 -15.82
N ASN A 110 -24.02 16.82 -15.35
CA ASN A 110 -24.55 15.74 -14.52
C ASN A 110 -24.68 14.47 -15.39
N ILE A 111 -24.04 13.38 -14.94
CA ILE A 111 -24.14 12.07 -15.60
C ILE A 111 -25.28 11.27 -14.99
N ALA A 112 -25.38 11.29 -13.66
CA ALA A 112 -26.36 10.50 -12.92
C ALA A 112 -26.70 11.15 -11.58
N GLU A 113 -27.95 10.99 -11.16
CA GLU A 113 -28.46 11.40 -9.86
C GLU A 113 -29.33 10.27 -9.30
N MET A 114 -29.14 9.97 -8.01
CA MET A 114 -29.91 8.97 -7.26
C MET A 114 -30.26 9.50 -5.88
#